data_AF-A0A0K0D6P1-F1
#
_entry.id   AF-A0A0K0D6P1-F1
#
_cell.length_a   1.000
_cell.length_b   1.000
_cell.length_c   1.000
_cell.angle_alpha   90.00
_cell.angle_beta   90.00
_cell.angle_gamma   90.00
#
_symmetry.space_group_name_H-M   'P 1'
#
loop_
_entity.id
_entity.type
_entity.pdbx_description
1 polymer ?
#
loop_
_entity_poly.entity_id
_entity_poly.type
_entity_poly.pdbx_seq_one_letter_code
_entity_poly.pdbx_strand_id
1 'polypeptide(L)'
;LEFVKALSVLCRGTIDEKLEWLYKLYDPKGKGEITWQRLFYVITSMDDLMGKNARPMPTNEQRAQHTHNVFQKFDIGKRGRISKEDFFTVCKTDRQIIESMSSLYTILPG
;
A
#
# COMPACT_ATOMS: atom_id res chain seq x y z
N LEU A 1 -6.73 16.82 12.64
CA LEU A 1 -5.88 16.10 13.62
C LEU A 1 -5.44 14.73 13.08
N GLU A 2 -6.31 13.96 12.43
CA GLU A 2 -6.00 12.60 11.91
C GLU A 2 -4.85 12.56 10.90
N PHE A 3 -4.73 13.55 10.02
CA PHE A 3 -3.62 13.63 9.06
C PHE A 3 -2.24 13.80 9.73
N VAL A 4 -2.15 14.61 10.78
CA VAL A 4 -0.89 14.83 11.52
C VAL A 4 -0.52 13.58 12.32
N LYS A 5 -1.51 12.89 12.90
CA LYS A 5 -1.28 11.59 13.56
C LYS A 5 -0.80 10.53 12.57
N ALA A 6 -1.40 10.47 11.38
CA ALA A 6 -0.98 9.58 10.31
C ALA A 6 0.49 9.78 9.92
N LEU A 7 0.89 11.03 9.70
CA LEU A 7 2.29 11.37 9.42
C LEU A 7 3.22 11.02 10.59
N SER A 8 2.81 11.26 11.83
CA SER A 8 3.59 10.88 13.01
C SER A 8 3.85 9.37 13.07
N VAL A 9 2.82 8.55 12.79
CA VAL A 9 2.96 7.08 12.76
C VAL A 9 3.88 6.66 11.61
N LEU A 10 3.75 7.25 10.43
CA LEU A 10 4.61 6.92 9.28
C LEU A 10 6.09 7.28 9.53
N CYS A 11 6.37 8.40 10.20
CA CYS A 11 7.73 8.87 10.46
C CYS A 11 8.38 8.17 11.67
N ARG A 12 7.65 7.98 12.77
CA ARG A 12 8.23 7.55 14.07
C ARG A 12 7.64 6.26 14.64
N GLY A 13 6.59 5.71 14.01
CA GLY A 13 5.98 4.46 14.43
C GLY A 13 6.88 3.26 14.13
N THR A 14 6.64 2.18 14.87
CA THR A 14 7.18 0.85 14.58
C THR A 14 6.69 0.34 13.23
N ILE A 15 7.38 -0.67 12.66
CA ILE A 15 6.93 -1.31 11.41
C ILE A 15 5.48 -1.78 11.53
N ASP A 16 5.08 -2.35 12.67
CA ASP A 16 3.73 -2.84 12.89
C ASP A 16 2.68 -1.72 12.88
N GLU A 17 2.97 -0.59 13.51
CA GLU A 17 2.09 0.58 13.48
C GLU A 17 1.99 1.20 12.09
N LYS A 18 3.09 1.23 11.34
CA LYS A 18 3.09 1.69 9.94
C LYS A 18 2.26 0.78 9.05
N LEU A 19 2.40 -0.54 9.19
CA LEU A 19 1.61 -1.52 8.44
C LEU A 19 0.14 -1.46 8.80
N GLU A 20 -0.20 -1.28 10.08
CA GLU A 20 -1.57 -1.09 10.54
C GLU A 20 -2.20 0.15 9.90
N TRP A 21 -1.47 1.25 9.89
CA TRP A 21 -1.92 2.49 9.27
C TRP A 21 -2.09 2.33 7.75
N LEU A 22 -1.12 1.71 7.10
CA LEU A 22 -1.15 1.47 5.66
C LEU A 22 -2.34 0.57 5.28
N TYR A 23 -2.59 -0.48 6.05
CA TYR A 23 -3.75 -1.36 5.86
C TYR A 23 -5.07 -0.57 5.92
N LYS A 24 -5.23 0.33 6.91
CA LYS A 24 -6.40 1.21 7.02
C LYS A 24 -6.56 2.18 5.86
N LEU A 25 -5.46 2.59 5.22
CA LEU A 25 -5.52 3.40 3.99
C LEU A 25 -6.15 2.62 2.83
N TYR A 26 -5.80 1.34 2.71
CA TYR A 26 -6.37 0.45 1.70
C TYR A 26 -7.81 0.03 2.04
N ASP A 27 -8.15 -0.20 3.31
CA ASP A 27 -9.52 -0.49 3.78
C ASP A 27 -10.07 0.63 4.70
N PRO A 28 -10.47 1.78 4.14
CA PRO A 28 -10.95 2.90 4.93
C PRO A 28 -12.31 2.65 5.59
N LYS A 29 -13.06 1.65 5.12
CA LYS A 29 -14.39 1.30 5.65
C LYS A 29 -14.31 0.22 6.75
N GLY A 30 -13.12 -0.34 7.01
CA GLY A 30 -12.92 -1.34 8.05
C GLY A 30 -13.70 -2.64 7.80
N LYS A 31 -13.80 -3.06 6.54
CA LYS A 31 -14.42 -4.35 6.18
C LYS A 31 -13.54 -5.55 6.55
N GLY A 32 -12.26 -5.34 6.83
CA GLY A 32 -11.29 -6.40 7.12
C GLY A 32 -10.78 -7.11 5.86
N GLU A 33 -11.01 -6.53 4.69
CA GLU A 33 -10.58 -7.08 3.41
C GLU A 33 -10.23 -5.98 2.40
N ILE A 34 -9.17 -6.22 1.62
CA ILE A 34 -8.82 -5.38 0.48
C ILE A 34 -9.21 -6.13 -0.79
N THR A 35 -10.07 -5.51 -1.60
CA THR A 35 -10.55 -6.05 -2.87
C THR A 35 -9.67 -5.61 -4.03
N TRP A 36 -9.71 -6.34 -5.14
CA TRP A 36 -8.96 -5.97 -6.35
C TRP A 36 -9.33 -4.58 -6.85
N GLN A 37 -10.63 -4.24 -6.84
CA GLN A 37 -11.13 -2.93 -7.25
C GLN A 37 -10.57 -1.81 -6.38
N ARG A 38 -10.44 -2.07 -5.07
CA ARG A 38 -9.89 -1.09 -4.14
C ARG A 38 -8.40 -0.88 -4.38
N LEU A 39 -7.65 -1.96 -4.61
CA LEU A 39 -6.24 -1.89 -4.94
C LEU A 39 -6.01 -1.15 -6.27
N PHE A 40 -6.79 -1.47 -7.30
CA PHE A 40 -6.77 -0.80 -8.60
C PHE A 40 -7.00 0.70 -8.48
N TYR A 41 -8.01 1.08 -7.68
CA TYR A 41 -8.33 2.49 -7.42
C TYR A 41 -7.15 3.24 -6.79
N VAL A 42 -6.51 2.65 -5.78
CA VAL A 42 -5.37 3.28 -5.10
C VAL A 42 -4.18 3.44 -6.04
N ILE A 43 -3.81 2.39 -6.79
CA ILE A 43 -2.71 2.42 -7.78
C ILE A 43 -2.99 3.49 -8.85
N THR A 44 -4.19 3.49 -9.41
CA THR A 44 -4.58 4.48 -10.44
C THR A 44 -4.54 5.90 -9.89
N SER A 45 -5.03 6.10 -8.66
CA SER A 45 -5.00 7.42 -8.03
C SER A 45 -3.56 7.92 -7.75
N MET A 46 -2.64 7.01 -7.44
CA MET A 46 -1.21 7.34 -7.28
C MET A 46 -0.57 7.74 -8.61
N ASP A 47 -0.83 6.97 -9.69
CA ASP A 47 -0.33 7.29 -11.03
C ASP A 47 -0.88 8.63 -11.54
N ASP A 48 -2.17 8.89 -11.33
CA ASP A 48 -2.81 10.15 -11.71
C ASP A 48 -2.24 11.35 -10.94
N LEU A 49 -1.90 11.16 -9.66
CA LEU A 49 -1.33 12.20 -8.80
C LEU A 49 0.11 12.60 -9.20
N MET A 50 0.93 11.65 -9.65
CA MET A 50 2.30 11.94 -10.12
C MET A 50 2.31 12.75 -11.42
N GLY A 51 1.20 12.73 -12.18
CA GLY A 51 0.97 13.60 -13.31
C GLY A 51 1.99 13.46 -14.46
N LYS A 52 2.04 14.47 -15.32
CA LYS A 52 2.73 14.46 -16.63
C LYS A 52 4.27 14.53 -16.55
N ASN A 53 4.83 14.68 -15.34
CA ASN A 53 6.26 14.89 -15.13
C ASN A 53 7.06 13.58 -14.99
N ALA A 54 6.38 12.43 -14.92
CA ALA A 54 7.01 11.12 -14.71
C ALA A 54 6.76 10.14 -15.88
N ARG A 55 7.35 10.42 -17.06
CA ARG A 55 7.41 9.49 -18.23
C ARG A 55 6.00 9.03 -18.72
N PRO A 56 5.83 8.20 -19.77
CA PRO A 56 4.50 8.06 -20.37
C PRO A 56 3.53 7.45 -19.35
N MET A 57 2.38 8.10 -19.22
CA MET A 57 1.33 7.69 -18.29
C MET A 57 0.90 6.25 -18.64
N PRO A 58 0.91 5.33 -17.67
CA PRO A 58 0.54 3.94 -17.95
C PRO A 58 -0.89 3.87 -18.49
N THR A 59 -1.15 2.92 -19.39
CA THR A 59 -2.50 2.66 -19.88
C THR A 59 -3.35 2.00 -18.78
N ASN A 60 -4.67 2.02 -18.94
CA ASN A 60 -5.57 1.29 -18.03
C ASN A 60 -5.23 -0.21 -17.97
N GLU A 61 -4.82 -0.81 -19.09
CA GLU A 61 -4.43 -2.22 -19.16
C GLU A 61 -3.14 -2.47 -18.38
N GLN A 62 -2.14 -1.60 -18.50
CA GLN A 62 -0.90 -1.69 -17.73
C GLN A 62 -1.16 -1.57 -16.23
N ARG A 63 -2.03 -0.63 -15.81
CA ARG A 63 -2.46 -0.51 -14.41
C ARG A 63 -3.22 -1.74 -13.93
N ALA A 64 -4.10 -2.29 -14.75
CA ALA A 64 -4.88 -3.47 -14.42
C ALA A 64 -3.97 -4.69 -14.25
N GLN A 65 -2.99 -4.86 -15.15
CA GLN A 65 -2.00 -5.92 -15.04
C GLN A 65 -1.11 -5.76 -13.81
N HIS A 66 -0.63 -4.54 -13.55
CA HIS A 66 0.15 -4.26 -12.34
C HIS A 66 -0.65 -4.59 -11.08
N THR A 67 -1.90 -4.13 -11.02
CA THR A 67 -2.82 -4.42 -9.91
C THR A 67 -3.03 -5.93 -9.76
N HIS A 68 -3.24 -6.65 -10.86
CA HIS A 68 -3.41 -8.10 -10.82
C HIS A 68 -2.18 -8.80 -10.24
N ASN A 69 -0.97 -8.42 -10.67
CA ASN A 69 0.28 -8.98 -10.16
C ASN A 69 0.45 -8.72 -8.66
N VAL A 70 0.18 -7.49 -8.21
CA VAL A 70 0.22 -7.14 -6.78
C VAL A 70 -0.85 -7.92 -6.01
N PHE A 71 -2.08 -7.98 -6.53
CA PHE A 71 -3.18 -8.68 -5.88
C PHE A 71 -2.87 -10.17 -5.69
N GLN A 72 -2.35 -10.85 -6.70
CA GLN A 72 -1.97 -12.26 -6.62
C GLN A 72 -0.87 -12.53 -5.61
N LYS A 73 0.08 -11.61 -5.46
CA LYS A 73 1.15 -11.72 -4.47
C LYS A 73 0.60 -11.67 -3.03
N PHE A 74 -0.44 -10.87 -2.82
CA PHE A 74 -1.03 -10.62 -1.51
C PHE A 74 -2.21 -11.54 -1.16
N ASP A 75 -2.97 -12.05 -2.12
CA ASP A 75 -4.10 -12.96 -1.87
C ASP A 75 -3.60 -14.39 -1.59
N ILE A 76 -3.03 -14.59 -0.41
CA ILE A 76 -2.53 -15.89 0.04
C ILE A 76 -3.71 -16.86 0.12
N GLY A 77 -3.62 -17.96 -0.62
CA GLY A 77 -4.71 -18.94 -0.72
C GLY A 77 -5.78 -18.62 -1.78
N LYS A 78 -5.62 -17.54 -2.57
CA LYS A 78 -6.47 -17.20 -3.73
C LYS A 78 -7.96 -17.12 -3.39
N ARG A 79 -8.28 -16.44 -2.29
CA ARG A 79 -9.65 -16.30 -1.76
C ARG A 79 -10.43 -15.19 -2.47
N GLY A 80 -9.80 -14.43 -3.35
CA GLY A 80 -10.38 -13.27 -4.03
C GLY A 80 -10.42 -12.02 -3.15
N ARG A 81 -9.75 -12.04 -2.00
CA ARG A 81 -9.67 -10.93 -1.04
C ARG A 81 -8.36 -11.02 -0.27
N ILE A 82 -7.74 -9.87 -0.01
CA ILE A 82 -6.54 -9.79 0.81
C ILE A 82 -6.98 -9.50 2.25
N SER A 83 -6.79 -10.47 3.15
CA SER A 83 -7.06 -10.25 4.57
C SER A 83 -5.97 -9.41 5.22
N LYS A 84 -6.22 -8.97 6.46
CA LYS A 84 -5.20 -8.28 7.26
C LYS A 84 -3.98 -9.16 7.50
N GLU A 85 -4.20 -10.44 7.82
CA GLU A 85 -3.13 -11.41 8.03
C GLU A 85 -2.28 -11.59 6.77
N ASP A 86 -2.93 -11.67 5.61
CA ASP A 86 -2.23 -11.81 4.33
C ASP A 86 -1.33 -10.60 4.06
N PHE A 87 -1.89 -9.40 4.24
CA PHE A 87 -1.19 -8.14 4.09
C PHE A 87 0.06 -8.07 4.98
N PHE A 88 -0.10 -8.33 6.28
CA PHE A 88 1.00 -8.30 7.23
C PHE A 88 2.05 -9.36 6.92
N THR A 89 1.62 -10.56 6.53
CA THR A 89 2.54 -11.66 6.19
C THR A 89 3.40 -11.31 5.00
N VAL A 90 2.80 -10.83 3.90
CA VAL A 90 3.57 -10.43 2.71
C VAL A 90 4.48 -9.24 3.02
N CYS A 91 3.97 -8.20 3.68
CA CYS A 91 4.77 -7.03 4.03
C CYS A 91 5.95 -7.33 4.95
N LYS A 92 5.85 -8.32 5.85
CA LYS A 92 6.93 -8.73 6.76
C LYS A 92 7.88 -9.77 6.17
N THR A 93 7.49 -10.43 5.08
CA THR A 93 8.32 -11.44 4.42
C THR A 93 9.08 -10.83 3.23
N ASP A 94 8.48 -9.83 2.57
CA ASP A 94 9.11 -9.15 1.45
C ASP A 94 10.12 -8.11 1.91
N ARG A 95 11.40 -8.43 1.69
CA ARG A 95 12.52 -7.59 2.11
C ARG A 95 12.49 -6.20 1.48
N GLN A 96 12.06 -6.06 0.22
CA GLN A 96 12.00 -4.75 -0.43
C GLN A 96 10.91 -3.87 0.18
N ILE A 97 9.77 -4.46 0.55
CA ILE A 97 8.68 -3.74 1.22
C ILE A 97 9.16 -3.28 2.61
N ILE A 98 9.82 -4.14 3.38
CA ILE A 98 10.35 -3.80 4.71
C ILE A 98 11.39 -2.68 4.62
N GLU A 99 12.34 -2.79 3.70
CA GLU A 99 13.38 -1.78 3.48
C GLU A 99 12.75 -0.43 3.08
N SER A 100 11.73 -0.45 2.21
CA SER A 100 10.98 0.76 1.82
C SER A 100 10.18 1.37 2.97
N MET A 101 9.56 0.56 3.83
CA MET A 101 8.84 1.05 5.02
C MET A 101 9.78 1.59 6.10
N SER A 102 10.99 1.03 6.17
CA SER A 102 12.04 1.49 7.08
C SER A 102 12.64 2.82 6.60
N SER A 103 12.78 3.02 5.29
CA SER A 103 13.32 4.25 4.70
C SER A 103 12.39 5.47 4.82
N LEU A 104 11.09 5.28 5.09
CA LEU A 104 10.17 6.37 5.43
C LEU A 104 10.62 7.19 6.65
N TYR A 105 11.55 6.67 7.46
CA TYR A 105 12.19 7.39 8.56
C TYR A 105 13.12 8.52 8.09
N THR A 106 13.75 8.40 6.90
CA THR A 106 14.90 9.22 6.50
C THR A 106 14.56 10.62 5.99
N ILE A 107 13.28 11.01 5.94
CA ILE A 107 12.87 12.31 5.36
C ILE A 107 13.00 13.48 6.35
N LEU A 108 13.19 13.21 7.65
CA LEU A 108 13.51 14.24 8.64
C LEU A 108 14.94 14.05 9.14
N PRO A 109 15.89 14.94 8.80
CA PRO A 109 17.13 15.03 9.55
C PRO A 109 16.76 15.43 10.99
N GLY A 110 17.45 14.83 11.96
CA GLY A 110 17.42 15.31 13.34
C GLY A 110 17.87 16.76 13.45
#